data_AF-A0AAU2CL09-F1
#
_entry.id   AF-A0AAU2CL09-F1
#
_cell.length_a   1.000
_cell.length_b   1.000
_cell.length_c   1.000
_cell.angle_alpha   90.00
_cell.angle_beta   90.00
_cell.angle_gamma   90.00
#
_symmetry.space_group_name_H-M   'P 1'
#
loop_
_entity.id
_entity.type
_entity.pdbx_description
1 polymer ?
#
loop_
_entity_poly.entity_id
_entity_poly.type
_entity_poly.pdbx_seq_one_letter_code
_entity_poly.pdbx_strand_id
1 'polypeptide(L)'
;MSDHEPLLRQLIDAVTSGGSLDTDPWKKPAETVPRHEFLRIGFFRAVPHTSPTAWAPVLQDQDGWLSACYADESLVTQIVGTIRPADIHGEIMREPTSSSTSCQEQ
;
A
#
# COMPACT_ATOMS: atom_id res chain seq x y z
N MET A 1 15.62 6.94 16.76
CA MET A 1 14.24 7.25 16.37
C MET A 1 14.18 7.02 14.90
N SER A 2 13.50 5.97 14.49
CA SER A 2 13.43 5.63 13.08
C SER A 2 12.40 6.54 12.42
N ASP A 3 12.68 7.10 11.24
CA ASP A 3 11.81 8.08 10.57
C ASP A 3 10.37 7.58 10.32
N HIS A 4 10.13 6.27 10.46
CA HIS A 4 8.81 5.65 10.33
C HIS A 4 7.93 5.68 11.59
N GLU A 5 8.49 5.88 12.78
CA GLU A 5 7.71 5.90 14.03
C GLU A 5 6.57 6.94 14.03
N PRO A 6 6.80 8.22 13.62
CA PRO A 6 5.72 9.19 13.55
C PRO A 6 4.69 8.85 12.46
N LEU A 7 5.13 8.30 11.32
CA LEU A 7 4.26 7.89 10.21
C LEU A 7 3.35 6.72 10.62
N LEU A 8 3.91 5.74 11.32
CA LEU A 8 3.15 4.64 11.88
C LEU A 8 2.11 5.13 12.87
N ARG A 9 2.47 6.05 13.77
CA ARG A 9 1.53 6.60 14.74
C ARG A 9 0.36 7.30 14.06
N GLN A 10 0.63 8.09 13.01
CA GLN A 10 -0.39 8.77 12.24
C GLN A 10 -1.34 7.78 11.54
N LEU A 11 -0.81 6.70 10.96
CA LEU A 11 -1.63 5.67 10.33
C LEU A 11 -2.54 4.98 11.35
N ILE A 12 -2.02 4.60 12.51
CA ILE A 12 -2.81 3.96 13.57
C ILE A 12 -3.93 4.88 14.05
N ASP A 13 -3.66 6.19 14.18
CA ASP A 13 -4.66 7.17 14.58
C ASP A 13 -5.78 7.33 13.52
N ALA A 14 -5.41 7.39 12.23
CA ALA A 14 -6.36 7.44 11.13
C ALA A 14 -7.26 6.20 11.06
N VAL A 15 -6.67 5.00 11.12
CA VAL A 15 -7.42 3.73 11.04
C VAL A 15 -8.28 3.50 12.29
N THR A 16 -7.81 3.93 13.47
CA THR A 16 -8.60 3.90 14.71
C THR A 16 -9.78 4.88 14.63
N SER A 17 -9.56 6.09 14.12
CA SER A 17 -10.61 7.08 13.90
C SER A 17 -11.67 6.62 12.90
N GLY A 18 -11.27 5.83 11.90
CA GLY A 18 -12.17 5.18 10.95
C GLY A 18 -12.92 3.94 11.48
N GLY A 19 -12.72 3.56 12.75
CA GLY A 19 -13.39 2.42 13.39
C GLY A 19 -12.92 1.03 12.93
N SER A 20 -11.86 0.95 12.11
CA SER A 20 -11.34 -0.32 11.59
C SER A 20 -10.42 -1.06 12.58
N LEU A 21 -9.89 -0.36 13.57
CA LEU A 21 -9.02 -0.92 14.63
C LEU A 21 -9.61 -0.64 16.02
N ASP A 22 -10.84 -1.08 16.29
CA ASP A 22 -11.50 -0.77 17.58
C ASP A 22 -11.03 -1.67 18.75
N THR A 23 -10.40 -2.82 18.46
CA THR A 23 -10.04 -3.82 19.48
C THR A 23 -8.53 -3.88 19.78
N ASP A 24 -8.18 -3.77 21.07
CA ASP A 24 -6.82 -3.87 21.63
C ASP A 24 -5.91 -4.99 21.06
N PRO A 25 -6.38 -6.23 20.81
CA PRO A 25 -5.52 -7.28 20.26
C PRO A 25 -4.92 -6.97 18.88
N TRP A 26 -5.52 -6.08 18.10
CA TRP A 26 -5.02 -5.70 16.77
C TRP A 26 -4.16 -4.44 16.79
N LYS A 27 -4.33 -3.54 17.77
CA LYS A 27 -3.55 -2.31 17.89
C LYS A 27 -2.08 -2.57 18.20
N LYS A 28 -1.77 -3.42 19.19
CA LYS A 28 -0.38 -3.69 19.62
C LYS A 28 0.48 -4.31 18.51
N PRO A 29 0.01 -5.32 17.75
CA PRO A 29 0.75 -5.81 16.59
C PRO A 29 0.91 -4.75 15.51
N ALA A 30 -0.14 -3.97 15.23
CA ALA A 30 -0.07 -2.93 14.20
C ALA A 30 0.96 -1.83 14.54
N GLU A 31 1.13 -1.48 15.82
CA GLU A 31 2.14 -0.53 16.29
C GLU A 31 3.58 -1.09 16.33
N THR A 32 3.75 -2.41 16.25
CA THR A 32 5.08 -3.05 16.37
C THR A 32 5.60 -3.64 15.06
N VAL A 33 4.70 -3.88 14.09
CA VAL A 33 5.04 -4.50 12.81
C VAL A 33 5.36 -3.40 11.77
N PRO A 34 6.62 -3.27 11.31
CA PRO A 34 7.00 -2.24 10.35
C PRO A 34 6.49 -2.60 8.94
N ARG A 35 5.37 -1.98 8.51
CA ARG A 35 4.75 -2.19 7.18
C ARG A 35 5.75 -2.01 6.01
N HIS A 36 6.69 -1.08 6.13
CA HIS A 36 7.69 -0.79 5.11
C HIS A 36 8.65 -1.96 4.84
N GLU A 37 8.85 -2.89 5.80
CA GLU A 37 9.71 -4.07 5.58
C GLU A 37 9.11 -5.05 4.57
N PHE A 38 7.79 -5.14 4.50
CA PHE A 38 7.09 -5.97 3.51
C PHE A 38 7.06 -5.34 2.11
N LEU A 39 7.37 -4.04 2.02
CA LEU A 39 7.30 -3.25 0.78
C LEU A 39 8.68 -2.87 0.23
N ARG A 40 9.76 -3.51 0.72
CA ARG A 40 11.15 -3.25 0.28
C ARG A 40 11.34 -3.39 -1.23
N ILE A 41 10.54 -4.24 -1.88
CA ILE A 41 10.56 -4.44 -3.34
C ILE A 41 9.80 -3.34 -4.11
N GLY A 42 9.17 -2.39 -3.42
CA GLY A 42 8.29 -1.38 -3.97
C GLY A 42 6.80 -1.80 -3.98
N PHE A 43 5.97 -0.91 -4.50
CA PHE A 43 4.55 -1.13 -4.77
C PHE A 43 4.11 -0.28 -5.96
N PHE A 44 2.91 -0.50 -6.47
CA PHE A 44 2.32 0.27 -7.55
C PHE A 44 1.27 1.25 -7.02
N ARG A 45 1.24 2.45 -7.58
CA ARG A 45 0.17 3.43 -7.41
C ARG A 45 -0.58 3.64 -8.71
N ALA A 46 -1.90 3.76 -8.61
CA ALA A 46 -2.72 4.14 -9.74
C ALA A 46 -2.41 5.58 -10.13
N VAL A 47 -2.16 5.82 -11.41
CA VAL A 47 -1.96 7.17 -11.95
C VAL A 47 -3.34 7.79 -12.16
N PRO A 48 -3.67 8.90 -11.48
CA PRO A 48 -4.97 9.52 -11.61
C PRO A 48 -5.20 10.00 -13.05
N HIS A 49 -6.46 10.01 -13.48
CA HIS A 49 -6.88 10.49 -14.81
C HIS A 49 -6.38 9.67 -16.01
N THR A 50 -6.02 8.40 -15.81
CA THR A 50 -5.66 7.46 -16.89
C THR A 50 -6.82 6.49 -17.16
N SER A 51 -7.07 6.21 -18.45
CA SER A 51 -8.06 5.22 -18.88
C SER A 51 -7.52 4.42 -20.08
N PRO A 52 -7.25 3.11 -19.92
CA PRO A 52 -7.40 2.30 -18.70
C PRO A 52 -6.43 2.73 -17.58
N THR A 53 -6.73 2.35 -16.34
CA THR A 53 -5.91 2.71 -15.16
C THR A 53 -4.44 2.32 -15.38
N ALA A 54 -3.56 3.31 -15.39
CA ALA A 54 -2.12 3.12 -15.41
C ALA A 54 -1.60 2.98 -13.98
N TRP A 55 -0.52 2.21 -13.84
CA TRP A 55 0.13 1.94 -12.56
C TRP A 55 1.60 2.33 -12.65
N ALA A 56 2.06 3.15 -11.72
CA ALA A 56 3.45 3.58 -11.61
C ALA A 56 4.13 2.86 -10.42
N PRO A 57 5.32 2.26 -10.61
CA PRO A 57 6.07 1.66 -9.51
C PRO A 57 6.68 2.75 -8.62
N VAL A 58 6.47 2.62 -7.31
CA VAL A 58 7.13 3.37 -6.26
C VAL A 58 8.14 2.44 -5.59
N LEU A 59 9.42 2.75 -5.78
CA LEU A 59 10.54 1.96 -5.27
C LEU A 59 11.08 2.55 -3.96
N GLN A 60 11.79 1.73 -3.18
CA GLN A 60 12.33 2.13 -1.87
C GLN A 60 13.31 3.33 -1.93
N ASP A 61 13.96 3.51 -3.08
CA ASP A 61 14.92 4.57 -3.37
C ASP A 61 14.26 5.89 -3.80
N GLN A 62 12.94 5.91 -4.02
CA GLN A 62 12.23 7.14 -4.39
C GLN A 62 11.85 7.97 -3.16
N ASP A 63 12.00 9.29 -3.27
CA ASP A 63 11.51 10.25 -2.30
C ASP A 63 10.00 10.06 -2.06
N GLY A 64 9.62 9.91 -0.79
CA GLY A 64 8.23 9.71 -0.40
C GLY A 64 7.75 8.25 -0.39
N TRP A 65 8.58 7.26 -0.73
CA TRP A 65 8.23 5.83 -0.57
C TRP A 65 7.81 5.51 0.85
N LEU A 66 8.59 5.95 1.85
CA LEU A 66 8.32 5.66 3.25
C LEU A 66 6.97 6.25 3.69
N SER A 67 6.71 7.51 3.37
CA SER A 67 5.42 8.17 3.68
C SER A 67 4.26 7.45 3.00
N ALA A 68 4.43 7.00 1.76
CA ALA A 68 3.41 6.27 1.01
C ALA A 68 3.17 4.86 1.56
N CYS A 69 4.17 4.19 2.15
CA CYS A 69 3.98 2.92 2.86
C CYS A 69 3.01 3.05 4.05
N TYR A 70 2.94 4.24 4.66
CA TYR A 70 2.10 4.54 5.82
C TYR A 70 0.86 5.37 5.46
N ALA A 71 0.57 5.57 4.18
CA ALA A 71 -0.72 6.10 3.77
C ALA A 71 -1.82 5.07 4.05
N ASP A 72 -3.00 5.55 4.45
CA ASP A 72 -4.22 4.75 4.58
C ASP A 72 -4.84 4.47 3.20
N GLU A 73 -4.00 3.97 2.30
CA GLU A 73 -4.33 3.64 0.93
C GLU A 73 -4.05 2.15 0.70
N SER A 74 -4.88 1.54 -0.15
CA SER A 74 -4.66 0.18 -0.65
C SER A 74 -3.47 0.19 -1.61
N LEU A 75 -2.37 -0.43 -1.20
CA LEU A 75 -1.15 -0.54 -2.00
C LEU A 75 -1.17 -1.84 -2.81
N VAL A 76 -0.90 -1.74 -4.12
CA VAL A 76 -0.84 -2.90 -5.02
C VAL A 76 0.61 -3.36 -5.11
N THR A 77 0.93 -4.56 -4.63
CA THR A 77 2.31 -5.08 -4.67
C THR A 77 2.57 -5.99 -5.87
N GLN A 78 1.52 -6.43 -6.58
CA GLN A 78 1.61 -7.31 -7.74
C GLN A 78 0.53 -6.98 -8.77
N ILE A 79 0.90 -6.99 -10.04
CA ILE A 79 -0.02 -6.85 -11.17
C ILE A 79 0.08 -8.13 -12.02
N VAL A 80 -1.06 -8.74 -12.38
CA VAL A 80 -1.14 -10.03 -13.10
C VAL A 80 -0.32 -11.18 -12.45
N GLY A 81 -0.26 -11.24 -11.11
CA GLY A 81 0.33 -12.36 -10.36
C GLY A 81 1.82 -12.67 -10.57
N THR A 82 2.53 -11.92 -11.41
CA THR A 82 3.96 -12.20 -11.72
C THR A 82 4.79 -10.93 -11.87
N ILE A 83 4.17 -9.78 -12.14
CA ILE A 83 4.91 -8.54 -12.36
C ILE A 83 5.19 -7.89 -11.01
N ARG A 84 6.47 -7.81 -10.64
CA ARG A 84 6.92 -7.09 -9.44
C ARG A 84 7.36 -5.68 -9.81
N PRO A 85 7.33 -4.72 -8.86
CA PRO A 85 7.77 -3.35 -9.12
C PRO A 85 9.23 -3.26 -9.57
N ALA A 86 10.09 -4.15 -9.07
CA ALA A 86 11.49 -4.23 -9.47
C ALA A 86 11.72 -4.68 -10.94
N ASP A 87 10.72 -5.30 -11.58
CA ASP A 87 10.83 -5.78 -12.96
C ASP A 87 10.51 -4.70 -14.00
N ILE A 88 10.07 -3.51 -13.57
CA ILE A 88 9.51 -2.48 -14.46
C ILE A 88 10.06 -1.09 -14.17
N HIS A 89 10.61 -0.49 -15.22
CA HIS A 89 11.12 0.88 -15.24
C HIS A 89 10.18 1.83 -16.02
N GLY A 90 8.85 1.77 -15.75
CA GLY A 90 7.85 2.57 -16.47
C GLY A 90 6.41 2.37 -15.97
N GLU A 91 5.45 3.02 -16.64
CA GLU A 91 4.02 2.90 -16.33
C GLU A 91 3.39 1.67 -17.00
N ILE A 92 2.54 0.94 -16.29
CA ILE A 92 1.83 -0.22 -16.83
C ILE A 92 0.34 0.08 -16.90
N MET A 93 -0.24 -0.04 -18.08
CA MET A 93 -1.70 -0.09 -18.25
C MET A 93 -2.19 -1.54 -18.24
N ARG A 94 -2.27 -2.14 -17.04
CA ARG A 94 -2.82 -3.50 -16.82
C ARG A 94 -3.63 -3.51 -15.52
N GLU A 95 -4.76 -4.21 -15.52
CA GLU A 95 -5.56 -4.37 -14.31
C GLU A 95 -4.86 -5.30 -13.32
N PRO A 96 -4.71 -4.91 -12.03
CA PRO A 96 -4.17 -5.80 -11.01
C PRO A 96 -5.14 -6.96 -10.79
N THR A 97 -4.60 -8.15 -10.56
CA THR A 97 -5.40 -9.28 -10.10
C THR A 97 -5.67 -9.06 -8.62
N SER A 98 -6.67 -8.25 -8.31
CA SER A 98 -7.17 -8.13 -6.95
C SER A 98 -8.09 -9.32 -6.69
N SER A 99 -7.76 -10.16 -5.72
CA SER A 99 -8.74 -11.05 -5.08
C SER A 99 -9.65 -10.21 -4.17
N SER A 100 -10.27 -9.17 -4.72
CA SER A 100 -11.41 -8.53 -4.08
C SER A 100 -12.59 -9.44 -4.38
N THR A 101 -13.05 -10.19 -3.38
CA THR A 101 -14.42 -10.70 -3.35
C THR A 101 -15.35 -9.49 -3.41
N SER A 102 -15.60 -8.97 -4.61
CA SER A 102 -16.89 -8.36 -4.87
C SER A 102 -17.89 -9.49 -4.68
N CYS A 103 -18.55 -9.50 -3.52
CA CYS A 103 -19.90 -10.03 -3.43
C CYS A 103 -20.69 -9.31 -4.52
N GLN A 104 -20.78 -9.96 -5.67
CA GLN A 104 -21.77 -9.59 -6.67
C GLN A 104 -23.09 -10.03 -6.07
N GLU A 105 -23.76 -9.08 -5.42
CA GLU A 105 -25.18 -9.24 -5.09
C GLU A 105 -25.91 -9.40 -6.43
N GLN A 106 -26.41 -10.62 -6.65
CA GLN A 106 -27.47 -10.90 -7.61
C GLN A 106 -28.82 -10.75 -6.91
#